data_AF-H7BZP6-F1
#
_entry.id   AF-H7BZP6-F1
#
_cell.length_a   1.000
_cell.length_b   1.000
_cell.length_c   1.000
_cell.angle_alpha   90.00
_cell.angle_beta   90.00
_cell.angle_gamma   90.00
#
_symmetry.space_group_name_H-M   'P 1'
#
loop_
_entity.id
_entity.type
_entity.pdbx_description
1 polymer ?
#
loop_
_entity_poly.entity_id
_entity_poly.type
_entity_poly.pdbx_seq_one_letter_code
_entity_poly.pdbx_strand_id
1 'polypeptide(L)' 'EWGNPSSDEKHKNYIKRYCPYQNIKPQHYPSIHITAYENDERVPLKGIVSYTEKLKEAIAEHAKDTGEGA' A
#
# COMPACT_ATOMS: atom_id res chain seq x y z
N GLU A 1 6.43 -2.62 20.17
CA GLU A 1 6.14 -3.49 19.01
C GLU A 1 6.95 -3.15 17.75
N TRP A 2 6.65 -2.09 16.98
CA TRP A 2 7.30 -1.87 15.66
C TRP A 2 8.44 -0.84 15.61
N GLY A 3 8.57 0.01 16.65
CA GLY A 3 9.47 1.16 16.68
C GLY A 3 8.79 2.47 16.28
N ASN A 4 9.48 3.60 16.44
CA ASN A 4 8.97 4.93 16.08
C ASN A 4 9.72 5.50 14.86
N PRO A 5 9.12 5.50 13.66
CA PRO A 5 9.76 5.99 12.44
C PRO A 5 9.93 7.52 12.40
N SER A 6 9.22 8.27 13.23
CA SER A 6 9.34 9.73 13.28
C SER A 6 10.51 10.19 14.13
N SER A 7 10.96 9.38 15.09
CA SER A 7 12.05 9.73 16.00
C SER A 7 13.36 8.98 15.73
N ASP A 8 13.32 7.88 14.99
CA ASP A 8 14.49 7.02 14.76
C ASP A 8 14.58 6.59 13.28
N GLU A 9 15.66 7.01 12.63
CA GLU A 9 15.93 6.73 11.22
C GLU A 9 16.21 5.23 10.97
N LYS A 10 16.73 4.48 11.95
CA LYS A 10 16.88 3.02 11.83
C LYS A 10 15.51 2.35 11.81
N HIS A 11 14.61 2.74 12.71
CA HIS A 11 13.23 2.24 12.71
C HIS A 11 12.52 2.60 11.42
N LYS A 12 12.64 3.85 10.95
CA LYS A 12 12.06 4.30 9.68
C LYS A 12 12.52 3.47 8.50
N ASN A 13 13.84 3.27 8.37
CA ASN A 13 14.41 2.47 7.27
C ASN A 13 14.00 1.01 7.37
N TYR A 14 13.93 0.45 8.58
CA TYR A 14 13.46 -0.92 8.79
C TYR A 14 11.98 -1.08 8.43
N ILE A 15 11.11 -0.19 8.94
CA ILE A 15 9.66 -0.17 8.65
C ILE A 15 9.39 -0.01 7.15
N LYS A 16 10.14 0.88 6.47
CA LYS A 16 9.98 1.12 5.04
C LYS A 16 10.18 -0.16 4.20
N ARG A 17 11.07 -1.07 4.62
CA ARG A 17 11.38 -2.31 3.88
C ARG A 17 10.20 -3.29 3.82
N TYR A 18 9.29 -3.26 4.79
CA TYR A 18 8.15 -4.17 4.83
C TYR A 18 6.79 -3.48 4.75
N CYS A 19 6.73 -2.15 4.92
CA CYS A 19 5.47 -1.40 4.88
C CYS A 19 4.73 -1.64 3.56
N PRO A 20 3.50 -2.20 3.57
CA PRO A 20 2.77 -2.52 2.35
C PRO A 20 2.62 -1.31 1.42
N TYR A 21 2.29 -0.15 1.96
CA TYR A 21 2.12 1.09 1.18
C TYR A 21 3.40 1.53 0.46
N GLN A 22 4.56 1.35 1.08
CA GLN A 22 5.85 1.76 0.49
C GLN A 22 6.33 0.78 -0.58
N ASN A 23 5.88 -0.47 -0.54
CA ASN A 23 6.38 -1.56 -1.38
C ASN A 23 5.40 -1.99 -2.49
N ILE A 24 4.33 -1.24 -2.73
CA ILE A 24 3.51 -1.39 -3.94
C ILE A 24 4.38 -1.05 -5.17
N LYS A 25 4.33 -1.92 -6.18
CA LYS A 25 5.05 -1.79 -7.45
C LYS A 25 4.14 -2.23 -8.59
N PRO A 26 4.33 -1.73 -9.83
CA PRO A 26 3.64 -2.27 -11.00
C PRO A 26 3.97 -3.75 -11.19
N GLN A 27 2.98 -4.62 -11.00
CA GLN A 27 3.09 -6.07 -11.15
C GLN A 27 1.70 -6.71 -11.20
N HIS A 28 1.66 -8.00 -11.58
CA HIS A 28 0.45 -8.80 -11.52
C HIS A 28 0.13 -9.18 -10.07
N TYR A 29 -0.87 -8.52 -9.49
CA TYR A 29 -1.41 -8.86 -8.17
C TYR A 29 -2.49 -9.95 -8.28
N PRO A 30 -2.66 -10.82 -7.26
CA PRO A 30 -3.83 -11.70 -7.20
C PRO A 30 -5.12 -10.89 -7.03
N SER A 31 -6.28 -11.55 -7.13
CA SER A 31 -7.56 -10.93 -6.75
C SER A 31 -7.52 -10.54 -5.27
N ILE A 32 -7.76 -9.26 -4.98
CA ILE A 32 -7.65 -8.68 -3.64
C ILE A 32 -9.01 -8.09 -3.23
N HIS A 33 -9.47 -8.43 -2.02
CA HIS A 33 -10.64 -7.82 -1.39
C HIS A 33 -10.21 -7.12 -0.09
N ILE A 34 -10.44 -5.81 0.00
CA ILE A 34 -10.05 -4.97 1.15
C ILE A 34 -11.32 -4.48 1.83
N THR A 35 -11.43 -4.72 3.14
CA THR A 35 -12.55 -4.27 3.98
C THR A 35 -12.05 -3.30 5.04
N ALA A 36 -12.78 -2.22 5.26
CA ALA A 36 -12.54 -1.27 6.34
C ALA A 36 -13.86 -0.70 6.85
N TYR A 37 -13.85 -0.18 8.07
CA TYR A 37 -14.99 0.51 8.66
C TYR A 37 -14.70 2.00 8.75
N GLU A 38 -15.65 2.82 8.33
CA GLU A 38 -15.47 4.28 8.25
C GLU A 38 -15.29 4.94 9.62
N ASN A 39 -15.91 4.41 10.67
CA ASN A 39 -15.85 4.96 12.02
C ASN A 39 -14.96 4.12 12.96
N ASP A 40 -13.95 3.41 12.44
CA ASP A 40 -12.97 2.73 13.29
C ASP A 40 -12.01 3.75 13.91
N GLU A 41 -12.15 3.99 15.21
CA GLU A 41 -11.31 4.93 15.97
C GLU A 41 -9.89 4.39 16.25
N ARG A 42 -9.66 3.09 16.07
CA ARG A 42 -8.37 2.45 16.35
C ARG A 42 -7.45 2.50 15.14
N VAL A 43 -8.01 2.34 13.93
CA VAL A 43 -7.26 2.34 12.68
C VAL A 43 -7.92 3.27 11.67
N PRO A 44 -7.31 4.43 11.36
CA PRO A 44 -7.91 5.41 10.47
C PRO A 44 -8.14 4.89 9.05
N LEU A 45 -9.37 5.07 8.54
CA LEU A 45 -9.77 4.69 7.17
C LEU A 45 -8.84 5.26 6.09
N LYS A 46 -8.31 6.48 6.31
CA LYS A 46 -7.44 7.19 5.35
C LYS A 46 -6.27 6.34 4.85
N GLY A 47 -5.62 5.58 5.73
CA GLY A 47 -4.48 4.74 5.33
C GLY A 47 -4.87 3.63 4.36
N ILE A 48 -6.07 3.06 4.54
CA ILE A 48 -6.61 2.00 3.68
C ILE A 48 -7.03 2.56 2.32
N VAL A 49 -7.64 3.75 2.29
CA VAL A 49 -8.02 4.43 1.04
C VAL A 49 -6.78 4.72 0.21
N SER A 50 -5.76 5.36 0.78
CA SER A 50 -4.52 5.65 0.06
C SER A 50 -3.81 4.39 -0.42
N TYR A 51 -3.79 3.32 0.37
CA TYR A 51 -3.24 2.02 -0.06
C TYR A 51 -4.00 1.46 -1.28
N THR A 52 -5.33 1.52 -1.24
CA THR A 52 -6.18 1.00 -2.32
C THR A 52 -6.00 1.80 -3.60
N GLU A 53 -5.91 3.12 -3.53
CA GLU A 53 -5.64 4.00 -4.68
C GLU A 53 -4.29 3.68 -5.32
N LYS A 54 -3.22 3.66 -4.51
CA LYS A 54 -1.87 3.35 -4.99
C LYS A 54 -1.76 1.95 -5.59
N LEU A 55 -2.47 0.96 -5.02
CA LEU A 55 -2.52 -0.39 -5.56
C LEU A 55 -3.20 -0.44 -6.93
N LYS A 56 -4.33 0.28 -7.09
CA LYS A 56 -5.03 0.38 -8.38
C LYS A 56 -4.16 1.04 -9.45
N GLU A 57 -3.44 2.10 -9.10
CA GLU A 57 -2.49 2.76 -10.01
C GLU A 57 -1.40 1.81 -10.48
N ALA A 58 -0.78 1.07 -9.56
CA ALA A 58 0.26 0.10 -9.90
C ALA A 58 -0.25 -1.05 -10.79
N ILE A 59 -1.47 -1.54 -10.56
CA ILE A 59 -2.10 -2.55 -11.43
C ILE A 59 -2.34 -1.97 -12.83
N ALA A 60 -2.87 -0.75 -12.91
CA ALA A 60 -3.14 -0.09 -14.19
C ALA A 60 -1.85 0.23 -14.96
N GLU A 61 -0.76 0.58 -14.27
CA GLU A 61 0.56 0.77 -14.87
C GLU A 61 1.09 -0.57 -15.43
N HIS A 62 1.00 -1.64 -14.65
CA HIS A 62 1.43 -2.96 -15.11
C HIS A 62 0.67 -3.45 -16.35
N ALA A 63 -0.66 -3.24 -16.40
CA ALA A 63 -1.48 -3.64 -17.54
C ALA A 63 -1.15 -2.86 -18.83
N LYS A 64 -0.69 -1.60 -18.72
CA LYS A 64 -0.22 -0.83 -19.87
C LYS A 64 1.10 -1.40 -20.40
N ASP A 65 2.00 -1.78 -19.50
CA ASP A 65 3.32 -2.32 -19.86
C ASP A 65 3.23 -3.71 -20.52
N THR A 66 2.23 -4.53 -20.14
CA THR A 66 2.02 -5.87 -20.74
C THR A 66 1.32 -5.84 -22.10
N GLY A 67 0.86 -4.67 -22.57
CA GLY A 67 0.14 -4.56 -23.84
C GLY A 67 -1.25 -5.21 -23.83
N GLU A 68 -1.74 -5.61 -22.65
CA GLU A 68 -3.08 -6.19 -22.44
C GLU A 68 -4.18 -5.12 -22.42
N GLY A 69 -3.82 -3.85 -22.69
CA GLY A 69 -4.70 -2.68 -22.72
C GLY A 69 -5.00 -2.15 -24.12
N ALA A 70 -5.23 -3.00 -25.11
CA ALA A 70 -5.84 -2.65 -26.41
C ALA A 70 -7.10 -3.48 -26.66
#